data_AF-A0A455TZF1-F1
#
_entry.id   AF-A0A455TZF1-F1
#
_cell.length_a   1.000
_cell.length_b   1.000
_cell.length_c   1.000
_cell.angle_alpha   90.00
_cell.angle_beta   90.00
_cell.angle_gamma   90.00
#
_symmetry.space_group_name_H-M   'P 1'
#
loop_
_entity.id
_entity.type
_entity.pdbx_description
1 polymer ?
#
loop_
_entity_poly.entity_id
_entity_poly.type
_entity_poly.pdbx_seq_one_letter_code
_entity_poly.pdbx_strand_id
1 'polypeptide(L)'
;MRFDLTREGLRIQLLDTDQRPMFELGSDQVAPYMRSLLRTIAPLLNELPNELSISGHTDSVPYAGGYRGYSNWELSNDRANASRRELISGGFDPGQLLRVSGFADRVLLPETEPTDPINRRIELVVLLPEIADAIRNPTIMGPESVSPEASIDALEASAEAQIESTQQDEPQAQDPE
;
A
#
# COMPACT_ATOMS: atom_id res chain seq x y z
N MET A 1 -9.49 -5.53 14.58
CA MET A 1 -9.46 -4.08 14.27
C MET A 1 -8.52 -3.42 15.27
N ARG A 2 -7.61 -2.56 14.80
CA ARG A 2 -6.68 -1.78 15.62
C ARG A 2 -6.78 -0.30 15.24
N PHE A 3 -6.45 0.60 16.17
CA PHE A 3 -6.48 2.04 15.97
C PHE A 3 -5.18 2.63 16.48
N ASP A 4 -4.50 3.41 15.64
CA ASP A 4 -3.26 4.08 16.00
C ASP A 4 -3.27 5.52 15.46
N LEU A 5 -2.69 6.45 16.22
CA LEU A 5 -2.36 7.78 15.69
C LEU A 5 -1.01 7.70 14.97
N THR A 6 -0.96 8.25 13.76
CA THR A 6 0.23 8.27 12.91
C THR A 6 0.54 9.71 12.50
N ARG A 7 1.68 9.91 11.82
CA ARG A 7 2.03 11.21 11.23
C ARG A 7 1.08 11.61 10.09
N GLU A 8 0.41 10.64 9.46
CA GLU A 8 -0.56 10.90 8.40
C GLU A 8 -1.95 11.25 8.95
N GLY A 9 -2.26 10.80 10.18
CA GLY A 9 -3.55 10.98 10.84
C GLY A 9 -4.00 9.75 11.63
N LEU A 10 -5.31 9.59 11.79
CA LEU A 10 -5.90 8.44 12.50
C LEU A 10 -5.93 7.22 11.57
N ARG A 11 -5.15 6.20 11.91
CA ARG A 11 -5.12 4.93 11.18
C ARG A 11 -6.00 3.89 11.84
N ILE A 12 -6.88 3.30 11.04
CA ILE A 12 -7.75 2.19 11.39
C ILE A 12 -7.29 0.97 10.59
N GLN A 13 -6.88 -0.09 11.28
CA GLN A 13 -6.40 -1.32 10.65
C GLN A 13 -7.43 -2.44 10.79
N LEU A 14 -7.87 -2.97 9.67
CA LEU A 14 -8.72 -4.14 9.55
C LEU A 14 -7.81 -5.31 9.18
N LEU A 15 -7.64 -6.25 10.11
CA LEU A 15 -6.62 -7.29 10.03
C LEU A 15 -7.30 -8.63 9.79
N ASP A 16 -6.66 -9.45 8.97
CA ASP A 16 -7.11 -10.79 8.69
C ASP A 16 -6.65 -11.78 9.77
N THR A 17 -7.38 -12.89 9.90
CA THR A 17 -6.99 -14.02 10.75
C THR A 17 -7.42 -15.33 10.11
N ASP A 18 -6.75 -16.45 10.39
CA ASP A 18 -7.15 -17.76 9.83
C ASP A 18 -8.59 -18.17 10.18
N GLN A 19 -9.09 -17.72 11.33
CA GLN A 19 -10.45 -18.04 11.79
C GLN A 19 -11.52 -17.12 11.20
N ARG A 20 -11.12 -15.93 10.74
CA ARG A 20 -12.02 -14.91 10.19
C ARG A 20 -11.32 -14.21 9.02
N PRO A 21 -11.42 -14.79 7.80
CA PRO A 21 -10.90 -14.19 6.59
C PRO A 21 -11.76 -12.99 6.12
N MET A 22 -11.18 -11.81 5.93
CA MET A 22 -11.88 -10.60 5.45
C MET A 22 -12.27 -10.69 3.98
N PHE A 23 -11.54 -11.50 3.23
CA PHE A 23 -11.75 -11.76 1.81
C PHE A 23 -11.70 -13.27 1.57
N GLU A 24 -12.36 -13.73 0.52
CA GLU A 24 -12.16 -15.10 0.06
C GLU A 24 -10.69 -15.34 -0.33
N LEU A 25 -10.24 -16.60 -0.21
CA LEU A 25 -8.83 -16.96 -0.45
C LEU A 25 -8.42 -16.61 -1.89
N GLY A 26 -7.35 -15.84 -2.03
CA GLY A 26 -6.84 -15.40 -3.33
C GLY A 26 -7.81 -14.51 -4.13
N SER A 27 -8.78 -13.88 -3.46
CA SER A 27 -9.86 -13.12 -4.07
C SER A 27 -10.02 -11.73 -3.43
N ASP A 28 -10.65 -10.82 -4.17
CA ASP A 28 -11.08 -9.49 -3.72
C ASP A 28 -12.53 -9.48 -3.18
N GLN A 29 -13.19 -10.64 -3.18
CA GLN A 29 -14.57 -10.76 -2.69
C GLN A 29 -14.62 -10.60 -1.17
N VAL A 30 -15.29 -9.54 -0.72
CA VAL A 30 -15.40 -9.15 0.69
C VAL A 30 -16.31 -10.13 1.44
N ALA A 31 -15.81 -10.67 2.55
CA ALA A 31 -16.57 -11.56 3.42
C ALA A 31 -17.77 -10.83 4.06
N PRO A 32 -18.89 -11.52 4.36
CA PRO A 32 -20.10 -10.89 4.89
C PRO A 32 -19.88 -10.03 6.15
N TYR A 33 -19.04 -10.48 7.09
CA TYR A 33 -18.78 -9.71 8.31
C TYR A 33 -17.99 -8.43 8.02
N MET A 34 -17.02 -8.50 7.09
CA MET A 34 -16.19 -7.36 6.70
C MET A 34 -17.03 -6.32 5.96
N ARG A 35 -17.93 -6.78 5.10
CA ARG A 35 -18.95 -5.93 4.46
C ARG A 35 -19.79 -5.18 5.50
N SER A 36 -20.35 -5.90 6.48
CA SER A 36 -21.15 -5.28 7.54
C SER A 36 -20.34 -4.28 8.36
N LEU A 37 -19.08 -4.61 8.68
CA LEU A 37 -18.18 -3.72 9.41
C LEU A 37 -17.90 -2.43 8.64
N LEU A 38 -17.47 -2.53 7.38
CA LEU A 38 -17.20 -1.37 6.52
C LEU A 38 -18.43 -0.48 6.38
N ARG A 39 -19.61 -1.07 6.18
CA ARG A 39 -20.86 -0.31 6.08
C ARG A 39 -21.28 0.36 7.39
N THR A 40 -20.93 -0.24 8.54
CA THR A 40 -21.21 0.34 9.85
C THR A 40 -20.30 1.54 10.17
N ILE A 41 -19.02 1.48 9.76
CA ILE A 41 -18.08 2.58 10.01
C ILE A 41 -18.22 3.73 9.01
N ALA A 42 -18.74 3.46 7.80
CA ALA A 42 -18.92 4.45 6.73
C ALA A 42 -19.58 5.77 7.20
N PRO A 43 -20.76 5.77 7.86
CA PRO A 43 -21.37 7.01 8.33
C PRO A 43 -20.56 7.71 9.44
N LEU A 44 -19.84 6.96 10.27
CA LEU A 44 -18.99 7.54 11.32
C LEU A 44 -17.80 8.30 10.72
N LEU A 45 -17.27 7.82 9.59
CA LEU A 45 -16.20 8.52 8.88
C LEU A 45 -16.67 9.85 8.29
N ASN A 46 -17.93 9.94 7.85
CA ASN A 46 -18.52 11.19 7.33
C ASN A 46 -18.69 12.27 8.40
N GLU A 47 -18.71 11.91 9.69
CA GLU A 47 -18.77 12.90 10.79
C GLU A 47 -17.46 13.70 10.91
N LEU A 48 -16.39 13.21 10.30
CA LEU A 48 -15.09 13.87 10.25
C LEU A 48 -15.00 14.67 8.93
N PRO A 49 -14.53 15.93 8.95
CA PRO A 49 -14.37 16.72 7.72
C PRO A 49 -13.16 16.29 6.88
N ASN A 50 -12.39 15.32 7.38
CA ASN A 50 -11.11 14.89 6.83
C ASN A 50 -11.28 13.91 5.67
N GLU A 51 -10.27 13.87 4.81
CA GLU A 51 -10.21 12.94 3.70
C GLU A 51 -9.68 11.57 4.11
N LEU A 52 -10.04 10.56 3.33
CA LEU A 52 -9.71 9.16 3.57
C LEU A 52 -8.69 8.65 2.54
N SER A 53 -7.64 7.99 3.03
CA SER A 53 -6.77 7.13 2.24
C SER A 53 -7.04 5.67 2.60
N ILE A 54 -7.15 4.81 1.58
CA ILE A 54 -7.35 3.37 1.74
C ILE A 54 -6.15 2.62 1.18
N SER A 55 -5.57 1.72 1.95
CA SER A 55 -4.42 0.92 1.54
C SER A 55 -4.67 -0.56 1.76
N GLY A 56 -4.36 -1.38 0.77
CA GLY A 56 -4.41 -2.84 0.86
C GLY A 56 -3.02 -3.45 0.99
N HIS A 57 -2.90 -4.47 1.83
CA HIS A 57 -1.68 -5.23 2.06
C HIS A 57 -1.99 -6.73 2.00
N THR A 58 -1.04 -7.51 1.52
CA THR A 58 -1.09 -8.98 1.51
C THR A 58 0.07 -9.55 2.33
N ASP A 59 0.02 -10.85 2.62
CA ASP A 59 1.17 -11.59 3.10
C ASP A 59 2.13 -11.90 1.94
N SER A 60 3.27 -12.53 2.27
CA SER A 60 4.29 -12.97 1.31
C SER A 60 4.00 -14.34 0.70
N VAL A 61 2.78 -14.89 0.86
CA VAL A 61 2.43 -16.15 0.19
C VAL A 61 2.32 -15.86 -1.31
N PRO A 62 3.08 -16.57 -2.18
CA PRO A 62 3.06 -16.28 -3.61
C PRO A 62 1.68 -16.52 -4.21
N TYR A 63 1.17 -15.53 -4.94
CA TYR A 63 -0.02 -15.71 -5.77
C TYR A 63 0.32 -16.52 -7.03
N ALA A 64 -0.60 -17.38 -7.45
CA ALA A 64 -0.38 -18.36 -8.53
C ALA A 64 0.02 -17.75 -9.89
N GLY A 65 -0.33 -16.49 -10.15
CA GLY A 65 0.00 -15.79 -11.40
C GLY A 65 1.43 -15.23 -11.48
N GLY A 66 2.17 -15.19 -10.36
CA GLY A 66 3.54 -14.65 -10.30
C GLY A 66 3.65 -13.16 -10.67
N TYR A 67 4.85 -12.58 -10.62
CA TYR A 67 5.07 -11.14 -10.83
C TYR A 67 4.75 -10.61 -12.24
N ARG A 68 4.67 -11.47 -13.25
CA ARG A 68 4.34 -11.08 -14.63
C ARG A 68 2.84 -11.17 -14.93
N GLY A 69 2.10 -11.86 -14.07
CA GLY A 69 0.65 -12.03 -14.17
C GLY A 69 -0.04 -11.35 -13.01
N TYR A 70 -1.21 -11.87 -12.63
CA TYR A 70 -1.89 -11.41 -11.43
C TYR A 70 -1.09 -11.84 -10.20
N SER A 71 -0.70 -10.86 -9.39
CA SER A 71 0.18 -11.03 -8.25
C SER A 71 -0.42 -10.40 -6.99
N ASN A 72 0.37 -10.40 -5.91
CA ASN A 72 0.01 -9.71 -4.69
C ASN A 72 -0.15 -8.19 -4.89
N TRP A 73 0.44 -7.61 -5.94
CA TRP A 73 0.21 -6.21 -6.31
C TRP A 73 -1.24 -5.97 -6.71
N GLU A 74 -1.74 -6.71 -7.70
CA GLU A 74 -3.11 -6.60 -8.18
C GLU A 74 -4.09 -6.93 -7.04
N LEU A 75 -3.84 -8.03 -6.32
CA LEU A 75 -4.71 -8.47 -5.22
C LEU A 75 -4.84 -7.41 -4.12
N SER A 76 -3.73 -6.79 -3.71
CA SER A 76 -3.75 -5.78 -2.65
C SER A 76 -4.56 -4.55 -3.08
N ASN A 77 -4.42 -4.10 -4.33
CA ASN A 77 -5.14 -2.96 -4.87
C ASN A 77 -6.64 -3.27 -5.09
N ASP A 78 -6.96 -4.47 -5.58
CA ASP A 78 -8.33 -4.90 -5.77
C ASP A 78 -9.08 -5.00 -4.44
N ARG A 79 -8.44 -5.52 -3.39
CA ARG A 79 -9.00 -5.58 -2.03
C ARG A 79 -9.22 -4.19 -1.41
N ALA A 80 -8.30 -3.25 -1.66
CA ALA A 80 -8.47 -1.86 -1.26
C ALA A 80 -9.69 -1.23 -1.97
N ASN A 81 -9.83 -1.46 -3.28
CA ASN A 81 -10.97 -1.00 -4.05
C ASN A 81 -12.29 -1.70 -3.68
N ALA A 82 -12.26 -2.98 -3.33
CA ALA A 82 -13.43 -3.69 -2.83
C ALA A 82 -13.91 -3.09 -1.50
N SER A 83 -12.98 -2.77 -0.62
CA SER A 83 -13.28 -2.08 0.65
C SER A 83 -13.88 -0.69 0.41
N ARG A 84 -13.32 0.08 -0.53
CA ARG A 84 -13.86 1.37 -0.99
C ARG A 84 -15.32 1.25 -1.44
N ARG A 85 -15.63 0.25 -2.29
CA ARG A 85 -16.99 0.02 -2.80
C ARG A 85 -17.97 -0.29 -1.66
N GLU A 86 -17.54 -1.05 -0.66
CA GLU A 86 -18.38 -1.36 0.50
C GLU A 86 -18.58 -0.17 1.44
N LEU A 87 -17.56 0.69 1.62
CA LEU A 87 -17.72 1.96 2.34
C LEU A 87 -18.76 2.87 1.67
N ILE A 88 -18.66 3.06 0.36
CA ILE A 88 -19.63 3.86 -0.42
C ILE A 88 -21.03 3.24 -0.33
N SER A 89 -21.13 1.92 -0.42
CA SER A 89 -22.41 1.21 -0.25
C SER A 89 -22.98 1.35 1.16
N GLY A 90 -22.15 1.66 2.15
CA GLY A 90 -22.52 1.99 3.53
C GLY A 90 -22.86 3.46 3.75
N GLY A 91 -22.80 4.29 2.71
CA GLY A 91 -23.11 5.72 2.79
C GLY A 91 -21.91 6.64 2.99
N PHE A 92 -20.68 6.15 2.87
CA PHE A 92 -19.49 7.01 2.88
C PHE A 92 -19.52 8.00 1.71
N ASP A 93 -19.21 9.28 1.96
CA ASP A 93 -19.17 10.31 0.92
C ASP A 93 -17.99 10.07 -0.04
N PRO A 94 -18.25 9.76 -1.33
CA PRO A 94 -17.17 9.58 -2.30
C PRO A 94 -16.27 10.81 -2.47
N GLY A 95 -16.76 12.01 -2.16
CA GLY A 95 -16.00 13.26 -2.21
C GLY A 95 -14.89 13.35 -1.15
N GLN A 96 -14.98 12.58 -0.07
CA GLN A 96 -13.94 12.51 0.96
C GLN A 96 -12.87 11.45 0.66
N LEU A 97 -13.02 10.64 -0.39
CA LEU A 97 -11.99 9.68 -0.77
C LEU A 97 -10.87 10.37 -1.55
N LEU A 98 -9.66 10.38 -1.01
CA LEU A 98 -8.51 10.98 -1.68
C LEU A 98 -7.64 9.96 -2.42
N ARG A 99 -7.39 8.80 -1.81
CA ARG A 99 -6.39 7.86 -2.32
C ARG A 99 -6.77 6.40 -2.06
N VAL A 100 -6.47 5.55 -3.04
CA VAL A 100 -6.49 4.09 -2.90
C VAL A 100 -5.14 3.53 -3.35
N SER A 101 -4.55 2.62 -2.59
CA SER A 101 -3.22 2.07 -2.88
C SER A 101 -3.13 0.59 -2.52
N GLY A 102 -2.29 -0.14 -3.25
CA GLY A 102 -1.93 -1.53 -2.95
C GLY A 102 -0.43 -1.64 -2.71
N PHE A 103 -0.04 -2.29 -1.62
CA PHE A 103 1.37 -2.43 -1.22
C PHE A 103 1.91 -3.85 -1.38
N ALA A 104 1.10 -4.79 -1.87
CA ALA A 104 1.44 -6.21 -1.90
C ALA A 104 2.00 -6.67 -0.52
N ASP A 105 3.15 -7.33 -0.54
CA ASP A 105 3.91 -7.86 0.58
C ASP A 105 5.06 -6.94 1.04
N ARG A 106 5.08 -5.67 0.59
CA ARG A 106 6.21 -4.76 0.82
C ARG A 106 6.23 -4.09 2.18
N VAL A 107 5.08 -4.04 2.85
CA VAL A 107 4.91 -3.38 4.15
C VAL A 107 4.29 -4.37 5.14
N LEU A 108 5.15 -5.20 5.73
CA LEU A 108 4.78 -6.20 6.73
C LEU A 108 4.71 -5.56 8.12
N LEU A 109 3.92 -6.16 9.02
CA LEU A 109 3.89 -5.75 10.42
C LEU A 109 5.20 -6.15 11.13
N PRO A 110 5.76 -5.28 11.99
CA PRO A 110 6.95 -5.61 12.77
C PRO A 110 6.72 -6.86 13.61
N GLU A 111 7.77 -7.66 13.80
CA GLU A 111 7.75 -8.87 14.65
C GLU A 111 6.70 -9.92 14.22
N THR A 112 6.36 -9.97 12.92
CA THR A 112 5.50 -11.01 12.34
C THR A 112 6.23 -11.78 11.25
N GLU A 113 5.85 -13.05 11.06
CA GLU A 113 6.35 -13.83 9.94
C GLU A 113 5.80 -13.26 8.62
N PRO A 114 6.58 -13.22 7.52
CA PRO A 114 6.10 -12.65 6.25
C PRO A 114 4.83 -13.29 5.69
N THR A 115 4.60 -14.57 6.00
CA THR A 115 3.42 -15.34 5.59
C THR A 115 2.28 -15.28 6.61
N ASP A 116 2.43 -14.55 7.72
CA ASP A 116 1.40 -14.47 8.76
C ASP A 116 0.12 -13.82 8.19
N PRO A 117 -1.06 -14.45 8.37
CA PRO A 117 -2.36 -13.89 8.04
C PRO A 117 -2.56 -12.44 8.43
N ILE A 118 -2.00 -12.01 9.56
CA ILE A 118 -2.16 -10.63 10.05
C ILE A 118 -1.58 -9.58 9.10
N ASN A 119 -0.67 -9.96 8.21
CA ASN A 119 -0.13 -9.09 7.16
C ASN A 119 -1.15 -8.81 6.05
N ARG A 120 -2.15 -9.69 5.85
CA ARG A 120 -3.31 -9.41 5.00
C ARG A 120 -4.20 -8.42 5.75
N ARG A 121 -4.17 -7.15 5.34
CA ARG A 121 -4.91 -6.10 6.05
C ARG A 121 -5.35 -4.97 5.13
N ILE A 122 -6.40 -4.28 5.55
CA ILE A 122 -6.86 -3.03 4.96
C ILE A 122 -6.60 -1.93 5.98
N GLU A 123 -5.93 -0.88 5.55
CA GLU A 123 -5.70 0.32 6.34
C GLU A 123 -6.59 1.44 5.81
N LEU A 124 -7.35 2.05 6.72
CA LEU A 124 -8.11 3.27 6.47
C LEU A 124 -7.44 4.38 7.27
N VAL A 125 -6.93 5.40 6.60
CA VAL A 125 -6.28 6.54 7.25
C VAL A 125 -7.14 7.78 7.04
N VAL A 126 -7.66 8.31 8.14
CA VAL A 126 -8.29 9.63 8.17
C VAL A 126 -7.16 10.65 8.22
N LEU A 127 -6.95 11.35 7.11
CA LEU A 127 -5.78 12.18 6.86
C LEU A 127 -5.85 13.50 7.61
N LEU A 128 -4.71 13.96 8.11
CA LEU A 128 -4.53 15.36 8.50
C LEU A 128 -4.64 16.25 7.24
N PRO A 129 -5.21 17.47 7.36
CA PRO A 129 -5.40 18.36 6.21
C PRO A 129 -4.10 18.64 5.43
N GLU A 130 -2.98 18.87 6.13
CA GLU A 130 -1.69 19.15 5.51
C GLU A 130 -1.15 17.97 4.69
N ILE A 131 -1.49 16.73 5.08
CA ILE A 131 -1.10 15.52 4.36
C ILE A 131 -1.97 15.34 3.12
N ALA A 132 -3.28 15.59 3.26
CA ALA A 132 -4.19 15.57 2.12
C ALA A 132 -3.80 16.61 1.05
N ASP A 133 -3.45 17.82 1.48
CA ASP A 133 -2.98 18.88 0.58
C ASP A 133 -1.65 18.52 -0.10
N ALA A 134 -0.71 17.90 0.61
CA ALA A 134 0.55 17.43 0.04
C ALA A 134 0.33 16.31 -1.01
N ILE A 135 -0.65 15.41 -0.80
CA ILE A 135 -1.02 14.38 -1.78
C ILE A 135 -1.61 15.01 -3.05
N ARG A 136 -2.45 16.04 -2.93
CA ARG A 136 -3.06 16.76 -4.07
C ARG A 136 -2.06 17.60 -4.85
N ASN A 137 -1.15 18.25 -4.13
CA ASN A 137 -0.20 19.21 -4.68
C ASN A 137 1.24 18.75 -4.41
N PRO A 138 1.71 17.67 -5.07
CA PRO A 138 3.03 17.08 -4.81
C PRO A 138 4.22 17.99 -5.20
N THR A 139 3.98 19.24 -5.65
CA THR A 139 5.00 20.14 -6.21
C THR A 139 5.19 21.44 -5.43
N ILE A 140 4.84 21.50 -4.14
CA ILE A 140 5.36 22.57 -3.27
C ILE A 140 6.58 22.04 -2.50
N MET A 141 7.62 21.64 -3.25
CA MET A 141 8.96 21.99 -2.79
C MET A 141 9.03 23.50 -2.97
N GLY A 142 9.03 24.26 -1.87
CA GLY A 142 9.28 25.70 -1.93
C GLY A 142 10.60 25.96 -2.68
N PRO A 143 10.80 27.16 -3.25
CA PRO A 143 11.95 27.50 -4.10
C PRO A 143 13.35 27.43 -3.43
N GLU A 144 13.51 26.79 -2.27
CA GLU A 144 14.78 26.68 -1.53
C GLU A 144 15.28 25.26 -1.24
N SER A 145 14.61 24.18 -1.66
CA SER A 145 15.15 22.84 -1.42
C SER A 145 15.19 21.98 -2.68
N VAL A 146 16.41 21.52 -2.98
CA VAL A 146 16.90 20.69 -4.10
C VAL A 146 16.86 21.32 -5.50
N SER A 147 18.03 21.79 -5.93
CA SER A 147 18.31 21.98 -7.35
C SER A 147 18.12 20.65 -8.09
N PRO A 148 17.36 20.63 -9.20
CA PRO A 148 17.14 19.42 -10.00
C PRO A 148 18.45 18.76 -10.45
N GLU A 149 19.46 19.58 -10.75
CA GLU A 149 20.80 19.13 -11.18
C GLU A 149 21.48 18.24 -10.14
N ALA A 150 21.45 18.61 -8.85
CA ALA A 150 22.09 17.81 -7.79
C ALA A 150 21.41 16.45 -7.55
N SER A 151 20.11 16.36 -7.84
CA SER A 151 19.35 15.10 -7.68
C SER A 151 19.54 14.18 -8.90
N ILE A 152 19.70 14.76 -10.09
CA ILE A 152 19.99 14.01 -11.33
C ILE A 152 21.42 13.50 -11.29
N ASP A 153 22.40 14.31 -10.89
CA ASP A 153 23.80 13.89 -10.75
C ASP A 153 23.96 12.73 -9.76
N ALA A 154 23.22 12.75 -8.64
CA ALA A 154 23.25 11.68 -7.64
C ALA A 154 22.61 10.37 -8.16
N LEU A 155 21.58 10.47 -8.99
CA LEU A 155 20.94 9.33 -9.64
C LEU A 155 21.84 8.75 -10.74
N GLU A 156 22.49 9.60 -11.55
CA GLU A 156 23.43 9.18 -12.58
C GLU A 156 24.66 8.49 -11.98
N ALA A 157 25.27 9.07 -10.93
CA ALA A 157 26.41 8.46 -10.24
C ALA A 157 26.05 7.09 -9.62
N SER A 158 24.82 6.93 -9.12
CA SER A 158 24.34 5.66 -8.58
C SER A 158 24.09 4.62 -9.68
N ALA A 159 23.62 5.06 -10.86
CA ALA A 159 23.41 4.20 -12.01
C ALA A 159 24.73 3.74 -12.64
N GLU A 160 25.72 4.64 -12.75
CA GLU A 160 27.05 4.31 -13.28
C GLU A 160 27.80 3.29 -12.41
N ALA A 161 27.74 3.44 -11.07
CA ALA A 161 28.33 2.47 -10.14
C ALA A 161 27.71 1.05 -10.24
N GLN A 162 26.41 0.97 -10.57
CA GLN A 162 25.74 -0.32 -10.81
C GLN A 162 26.12 -0.95 -12.16
N ILE A 163 26.43 -0.14 -13.16
CA ILE A 163 26.88 -0.62 -14.48
C ILE A 163 28.33 -1.14 -14.39
N GLU A 164 29.20 -0.43 -13.68
CA GLU A 164 30.63 -0.78 -13.56
C GLU A 164 30.84 -2.05 -12.72
N SER A 165 30.02 -2.27 -11.68
CA SER A 165 30.01 -3.52 -10.92
C SER A 165 29.48 -4.72 -11.71
N THR A 166 28.68 -4.49 -12.75
CA THR A 166 28.16 -5.56 -13.63
C THR A 166 29.17 -5.98 -14.71
N GLN A 167 30.16 -5.14 -15.04
CA GLN A 167 31.20 -5.45 -16.05
C GLN A 167 32.43 -6.18 -15.50
N GLN A 168 32.62 -6.23 -14.18
CA GLN A 168 33.77 -6.91 -13.55
C GLN A 168 33.55 -8.41 -13.30
N ASP A 169 32.35 -8.94 -13.59
CA ASP A 169 31.96 -10.34 -13.36
C ASP A 169 31.95 -11.19 -14.66
N GLU A 170 32.62 -10.75 -15.73
CA GLU A 170 32.89 -11.60 -16.89
C GLU A 170 33.94 -12.67 -16.53
N PRO A 171 33.60 -13.98 -16.56
CA PRO A 171 34.55 -15.01 -16.20
C PRO A 171 35.63 -15.12 -17.29
N GLN A 172 36.89 -14.85 -16.93
CA GLN A 172 38.03 -15.12 -17.81
C GLN A 172 38.02 -16.59 -18.22
N ALA A 173 37.77 -16.83 -19.50
CA ALA A 173 37.87 -18.15 -20.12
C ALA A 173 39.30 -18.69 -19.90
N GLN A 174 39.40 -19.79 -19.17
CA GLN A 174 40.65 -20.54 -19.03
C GLN A 174 40.91 -21.30 -20.33
N ASP A 175 42.00 -20.95 -21.01
CA ASP A 175 42.55 -21.71 -22.14
C ASP A 175 43.01 -23.10 -21.65
N PRO A 176 42.64 -24.20 -22.34
CA PRO A 176 43.15 -25.52 -22.01
C PRO A 176 44.49 -25.77 -22.73
N GLU A 177 45.48 -26.22 -21.97
CA GLU A 177 46.74 -26.80 -22.47
C GLU A 177 46.65 -28.33 -22.55
#